data_AF-A0A958B9T9-F1
#
_entry.id   AF-A0A958B9T9-F1
#
_cell.length_a   1.000
_cell.length_b   1.000
_cell.length_c   1.000
_cell.angle_alpha   90.00
_cell.angle_beta   90.00
_cell.angle_gamma   90.00
#
_symmetry.space_group_name_H-M   'P 1'
#
loop_
_entity.id
_entity.type
_entity.pdbx_description
1 polymer ?
#
loop_
_entity_poly.entity_id
_entity_poly.type
_entity_poly.pdbx_seq_one_letter_code
_entity_poly.pdbx_strand_id
1 'polypeptide(L)'
;MSENTVLQKQAVVKPPVLDKKTLQGNILKGHGRPFASHILVRFNLRFPNTARAWLKNFAKKKVTSAYEQELTAQIRKSKSDMDRSVQETLFAMVLLSAEGYRVLDLEKYMPTDKNALFVDGMGSRWEALGDPPPQARNSPYDHPIHAMLILAHADYETLKVEERAILQQLRRFCSIVHVEEGKRLVRRFLKGTNGTNGNTAIVQQSSGLTEEKPVEYFGFADGVSQTPAPAQTNGHYEIASSINGNSSELDPFNHALLQETGMDTYGSFCVFRKLEQNISLFREQVTHLVKTKQFTEEDSAGASIIGQYPNGTTAKVPKENTHVRKMQNLAANSPQIVRRGMPYNDADRYLYTASGETPPLSEQGAGLLFISFQADLDSFERLQRGAIDKTAPGADALLGREHALVTLKGGEYFFAPSLSFLNQLEVDAFTLEDGQVNSLSNQEFILKIRELYRADEFTLKKFGSYWAKGDRMAAIETLGVDPPAFDRFYAYLVPLMSLLDAHKVEPYQSQKRRTVWKLEAPDEPLRKKVIEAFAKTISDPKKLERFAQQWSENRNGAIESIGLSPEEHDTFYEYLMGFGVNFYVFFPL
;
A
#
# COMPACT_ATOMS: atom_id res chain seq x y z
N MET A 1 -51.71 -38.26 -29.43
CA MET A 1 -50.37 -38.06 -28.86
C MET A 1 -49.97 -36.63 -29.15
N SER A 2 -50.03 -35.77 -28.14
CA SER A 2 -49.48 -34.41 -28.19
C SER A 2 -48.88 -34.16 -26.82
N GLU A 3 -47.56 -34.35 -26.72
CA GLU A 3 -46.81 -34.14 -25.49
C GLU A 3 -46.75 -32.64 -25.18
N ASN A 4 -47.24 -32.29 -24.00
CA ASN A 4 -47.12 -30.97 -23.39
C ASN A 4 -45.68 -30.73 -22.95
N THR A 5 -44.98 -29.84 -23.65
CA THR A 5 -43.70 -29.29 -23.19
C THR A 5 -43.96 -28.35 -22.02
N VAL A 6 -43.76 -28.82 -20.80
CA VAL A 6 -43.72 -28.00 -19.59
C VAL A 6 -42.46 -27.11 -19.67
N LEU A 7 -42.65 -25.84 -20.00
CA LEU A 7 -41.65 -24.79 -19.78
C LEU A 7 -41.38 -24.70 -18.28
N GLN A 8 -40.28 -25.29 -17.81
CA GLN A 8 -39.74 -25.01 -16.50
C GLN A 8 -39.38 -23.52 -16.46
N LYS A 9 -40.16 -22.73 -15.71
CA LYS A 9 -39.74 -21.41 -15.26
C LYS A 9 -38.48 -21.60 -14.43
N GLN A 10 -37.32 -21.32 -15.02
CA GLN A 10 -36.10 -21.11 -14.25
C GLN A 10 -36.42 -20.09 -13.17
N ALA A 11 -36.21 -20.48 -11.91
CA ALA A 11 -36.32 -19.57 -10.79
C ALA A 11 -35.40 -18.37 -11.07
N VAL A 12 -35.97 -17.17 -11.16
CA VAL A 12 -35.20 -15.93 -11.19
C VAL A 12 -34.51 -15.87 -9.83
N VAL A 13 -33.25 -16.33 -9.77
CA VAL A 13 -32.39 -16.15 -8.61
C VAL A 13 -32.23 -14.65 -8.45
N LYS A 14 -32.79 -14.10 -7.37
CA LYS A 14 -32.62 -12.70 -7.02
C LYS A 14 -31.11 -12.42 -6.96
N PRO A 15 -30.61 -11.35 -7.59
CA PRO A 15 -29.23 -10.94 -7.41
C PRO A 15 -28.81 -10.95 -5.95
N PRO A 16 -27.62 -11.45 -5.58
CA PRO A 16 -27.10 -11.23 -4.25
C PRO A 16 -27.01 -9.71 -4.01
N VAL A 17 -27.58 -9.25 -2.90
CA VAL A 17 -27.56 -7.84 -2.52
C VAL A 17 -26.14 -7.51 -2.04
N LEU A 18 -25.45 -6.63 -2.76
CA LEU A 18 -24.11 -6.17 -2.36
C LEU A 18 -24.16 -5.40 -1.03
N ASP A 19 -23.56 -5.94 0.03
CA ASP A 19 -23.39 -5.21 1.28
C ASP A 19 -22.18 -4.26 1.22
N LYS A 20 -22.46 -2.99 0.96
CA LYS A 20 -21.45 -1.91 0.91
C LYS A 20 -20.72 -1.66 2.22
N LYS A 21 -21.22 -2.16 3.35
CA LYS A 21 -20.54 -2.03 4.65
C LYS A 21 -19.36 -2.99 4.76
N THR A 22 -19.37 -4.09 4.00
CA THR A 22 -18.28 -5.06 3.97
C THR A 22 -17.29 -4.80 2.84
N LEU A 23 -17.70 -4.13 1.77
CA LEU A 23 -16.83 -3.73 0.67
C LEU A 23 -15.98 -2.50 1.06
N GLN A 24 -14.67 -2.53 0.78
CA GLN A 24 -13.81 -1.35 0.95
C GLN A 24 -14.21 -0.22 -0.01
N GLY A 25 -13.99 1.03 0.40
CA GLY A 25 -14.15 2.20 -0.45
C GLY A 25 -13.13 2.23 -1.59
N ASN A 26 -13.13 3.31 -2.38
CA ASN A 26 -12.33 3.50 -3.58
C ASN A 26 -12.61 2.54 -4.76
N ILE A 27 -13.20 1.37 -4.54
CA ILE A 27 -13.51 0.38 -5.59
C ILE A 27 -14.66 0.89 -6.48
N LEU A 28 -15.89 0.93 -5.96
CA LEU A 28 -17.07 1.36 -6.74
C LEU A 28 -17.00 2.83 -7.16
N LYS A 29 -16.41 3.67 -6.30
CA LYS A 29 -16.25 5.11 -6.53
C LYS A 29 -14.96 5.57 -5.89
N GLY A 30 -14.23 6.47 -6.55
CA GLY A 30 -12.98 6.99 -6.00
C GLY A 30 -13.16 7.75 -4.68
N HIS A 31 -12.17 7.67 -3.80
CA HIS A 31 -12.19 8.34 -2.48
C HIS A 31 -12.30 9.88 -2.57
N GLY A 32 -11.93 10.46 -3.74
CA GLY A 32 -12.19 11.86 -4.07
C GLY A 32 -11.35 12.87 -3.27
N ARG A 33 -10.31 12.41 -2.56
CA ARG A 33 -9.39 13.28 -1.82
C ARG A 33 -8.26 13.80 -2.72
N PRO A 34 -7.73 15.01 -2.47
CA PRO A 34 -6.64 15.61 -3.22
C PRO A 34 -5.25 15.08 -2.84
N PHE A 35 -5.08 14.52 -1.65
CA PHE A 35 -3.79 13.99 -1.18
C PHE A 35 -3.94 12.52 -0.79
N ALA A 36 -2.95 11.71 -1.14
CA ALA A 36 -2.87 10.31 -0.74
C ALA A 36 -1.42 9.89 -0.44
N SER A 37 -1.27 8.93 0.48
CA SER A 37 -0.02 8.23 0.77
C SER A 37 -0.23 6.75 0.50
N HIS A 38 0.57 6.16 -0.38
CA HIS A 38 0.56 4.72 -0.64
C HIS A 38 1.77 4.10 0.05
N ILE A 39 1.53 3.42 1.17
CA ILE A 39 2.57 2.80 1.99
C ILE A 39 2.72 1.34 1.56
N LEU A 40 3.84 1.00 0.93
CA LEU A 40 4.16 -0.36 0.52
C LEU A 40 5.03 -1.03 1.59
N VAL A 41 4.65 -2.23 2.02
CA VAL A 41 5.31 -2.93 3.12
C VAL A 41 5.62 -4.38 2.80
N ARG A 42 6.63 -4.89 3.50
CA ARG A 42 6.99 -6.30 3.54
C ARG A 42 6.93 -6.78 4.98
N PHE A 43 5.96 -7.63 5.31
CA PHE A 43 5.84 -8.24 6.63
C PHE A 43 7.08 -9.06 6.98
N ASN A 44 7.47 -9.01 8.25
CA ASN A 44 8.52 -9.87 8.76
C ASN A 44 7.93 -11.26 9.04
N LEU A 45 8.50 -12.30 8.41
CA LEU A 45 8.10 -13.71 8.60
C LEU A 45 8.15 -14.18 10.05
N ARG A 46 8.86 -13.47 10.94
CA ARG A 46 8.88 -13.76 12.39
C ARG A 46 7.62 -13.32 13.13
N PHE A 47 6.82 -12.43 12.53
CA PHE A 47 5.68 -11.79 13.18
C PHE A 47 4.35 -11.87 12.39
N PRO A 48 3.98 -13.00 11.78
CA PRO A 48 2.75 -13.11 10.98
C PRO A 48 1.49 -12.87 11.83
N ASN A 49 1.45 -13.42 13.05
CA ASN A 49 0.37 -13.20 14.01
C ASN A 49 0.17 -11.72 14.37
N THR A 50 1.28 -11.01 14.60
CA THR A 50 1.26 -9.57 14.91
C THR A 50 0.75 -8.77 13.73
N ALA A 51 1.20 -9.10 12.52
CA ALA A 51 0.72 -8.46 11.30
C ALA A 51 -0.78 -8.69 11.08
N ARG A 52 -1.27 -9.92 11.26
CA ARG A 52 -2.72 -10.24 11.18
C ARG A 52 -3.53 -9.47 12.24
N ALA A 53 -3.05 -9.42 13.48
CA ALA A 53 -3.72 -8.67 14.54
C ALA A 53 -3.76 -7.17 14.26
N TRP A 54 -2.64 -6.61 13.80
CA TRP A 54 -2.59 -5.21 13.41
C TRP A 54 -3.53 -4.91 12.25
N LEU A 55 -3.54 -5.72 11.19
CA LEU A 55 -4.43 -5.56 10.03
C LEU A 55 -5.90 -5.62 10.45
N LYS A 56 -6.27 -6.57 11.31
CA LYS A 56 -7.62 -6.69 11.87
C LYS A 56 -8.03 -5.43 12.63
N ASN A 57 -7.17 -4.92 13.51
CA ASN A 57 -7.49 -3.73 14.30
C ASN A 57 -7.49 -2.45 13.45
N PHE A 58 -6.59 -2.36 12.46
CA PHE A 58 -6.58 -1.29 11.49
C PHE A 58 -7.85 -1.28 10.63
N ALA A 59 -8.30 -2.45 10.16
CA ALA A 59 -9.54 -2.61 9.42
C ALA A 59 -10.75 -2.15 10.22
N LYS A 60 -10.87 -2.59 11.48
CA LYS A 60 -11.97 -2.19 12.38
C LYS A 60 -12.00 -0.69 12.68
N LYS A 61 -10.84 -0.05 12.83
CA LYS A 61 -10.73 1.33 13.35
C LYS A 61 -10.59 2.39 12.26
N LYS A 62 -10.03 2.05 11.09
CA LYS A 62 -9.55 3.04 10.11
C LYS A 62 -9.98 2.77 8.67
N VAL A 63 -10.10 1.51 8.23
CA VAL A 63 -10.43 1.22 6.83
C VAL A 63 -11.85 1.67 6.51
N THR A 64 -12.00 2.44 5.44
CA THR A 64 -13.28 3.05 5.05
C THR A 64 -14.06 2.11 4.15
N SER A 65 -15.29 1.79 4.52
CA SER A 65 -16.22 1.02 3.68
C SER A 65 -16.77 1.85 2.51
N ALA A 66 -17.27 1.18 1.47
CA ALA A 66 -17.96 1.84 0.36
C ALA A 66 -19.22 2.60 0.84
N TYR A 67 -19.89 2.08 1.87
CA TYR A 67 -21.03 2.73 2.51
C TYR A 67 -20.65 4.03 3.22
N GLU A 68 -19.61 4.02 4.07
CA GLU A 68 -19.15 5.21 4.80
C GLU A 68 -18.65 6.30 3.85
N GLN A 69 -17.94 5.90 2.78
CA GLN A 69 -17.48 6.83 1.76
C GLN A 69 -18.67 7.51 1.06
N GLU A 70 -19.70 6.75 0.73
CA GLU A 70 -20.91 7.27 0.11
C GLU A 70 -21.64 8.25 1.04
N LEU A 71 -21.84 7.87 2.30
CA LEU A 71 -22.46 8.72 3.31
C LEU A 71 -21.71 10.05 3.46
N THR A 72 -20.37 9.98 3.57
CA THR A 72 -19.50 11.17 3.61
C THR A 72 -19.66 12.04 2.37
N ALA A 73 -19.77 11.43 1.18
CA ALA A 73 -19.96 12.16 -0.07
C ALA A 73 -21.35 12.82 -0.19
N GLN A 74 -22.40 12.20 0.36
CA GLN A 74 -23.75 12.79 0.41
C GLN A 74 -23.78 14.01 1.35
N ILE A 75 -23.17 13.89 2.54
CA ILE A 75 -23.06 15.00 3.51
C ILE A 75 -22.34 16.20 2.89
N ARG A 76 -21.27 15.98 2.11
CA ARG A 76 -20.58 17.05 1.37
C ARG A 76 -21.47 17.79 0.38
N LYS A 77 -22.35 17.06 -0.32
CA LYS A 77 -23.25 17.65 -1.33
C LYS A 77 -24.41 18.42 -0.69
N SER A 78 -24.83 18.04 0.51
CA SER A 78 -25.99 18.64 1.18
C SER A 78 -25.68 19.92 1.96
N LYS A 79 -24.41 20.21 2.27
CA LYS A 79 -24.02 21.44 2.99
C LYS A 79 -23.69 22.57 2.01
N SER A 80 -24.14 23.79 2.32
CA SER A 80 -23.75 25.01 1.59
C SER A 80 -22.26 25.29 1.77
N ASP A 81 -21.65 25.99 0.81
CA ASP A 81 -20.22 26.33 0.81
C ASP A 81 -19.73 27.07 2.08
N MET A 82 -20.64 27.58 2.91
CA MET A 82 -20.34 28.30 4.16
C MET A 82 -20.21 27.39 5.41
N ASP A 83 -20.69 26.14 5.41
CA ASP A 83 -20.61 25.24 6.57
C ASP A 83 -19.68 24.05 6.33
N ARG A 84 -18.45 24.34 5.85
CA ARG A 84 -17.38 23.35 5.61
C ARG A 84 -16.73 22.81 6.90
N SER A 85 -17.39 22.95 8.05
CA SER A 85 -16.90 22.52 9.37
C SER A 85 -17.00 21.00 9.62
N VAL A 86 -17.51 20.21 8.66
CA VAL A 86 -17.40 18.74 8.75
C VAL A 86 -15.94 18.39 8.54
N GLN A 87 -15.26 18.11 9.65
CA GLN A 87 -13.90 17.58 9.65
C GLN A 87 -13.91 16.32 8.79
N GLU A 88 -13.33 16.41 7.59
CA GLU A 88 -13.21 15.24 6.75
C GLU A 88 -12.40 14.19 7.51
N THR A 89 -12.88 12.94 7.51
CA THR A 89 -12.13 11.84 8.13
C THR A 89 -11.07 11.32 7.17
N LEU A 90 -10.03 10.69 7.71
CA LEU A 90 -9.06 9.93 6.93
C LEU A 90 -9.78 8.85 6.12
N PHE A 91 -9.52 8.79 4.82
CA PHE A 91 -9.84 7.60 4.02
C PHE A 91 -8.69 6.60 4.16
N ALA A 92 -8.99 5.32 4.42
CA ALA A 92 -7.98 4.27 4.42
C ALA A 92 -8.45 3.01 3.69
N MET A 93 -7.52 2.32 3.04
CA MET A 93 -7.71 1.07 2.32
C MET A 93 -6.52 0.13 2.54
N VAL A 94 -6.78 -1.18 2.55
CA VAL A 94 -5.77 -2.24 2.64
C VAL A 94 -5.81 -3.11 1.39
N LEU A 95 -4.63 -3.40 0.86
CA LEU A 95 -4.39 -4.22 -0.32
C LEU A 95 -3.32 -5.26 0.00
N LEU A 96 -3.55 -6.53 -0.34
CA LEU A 96 -2.61 -7.64 -0.09
C LEU A 96 -2.17 -8.24 -1.42
N SER A 97 -0.87 -8.47 -1.59
CA SER A 97 -0.36 -9.24 -2.75
C SER A 97 -0.47 -10.73 -2.47
N ALA A 98 -0.29 -11.58 -3.50
CA ALA A 98 -0.23 -13.03 -3.30
C ALA A 98 0.84 -13.43 -2.28
N GLU A 99 2.02 -12.80 -2.31
CA GLU A 99 3.07 -13.05 -1.33
C GLU A 99 2.67 -12.59 0.09
N GLY A 100 1.88 -11.52 0.19
CA GLY A 100 1.29 -11.10 1.46
C GLY A 100 0.34 -12.13 2.04
N TYR A 101 -0.48 -12.78 1.21
CA TYR A 101 -1.30 -13.91 1.67
C TYR A 101 -0.44 -15.06 2.18
N ARG A 102 0.66 -15.39 1.49
CA ARG A 102 1.57 -16.47 1.90
C ARG A 102 2.26 -16.20 3.24
N VAL A 103 2.88 -15.02 3.35
CA VAL A 103 3.61 -14.61 4.55
C VAL A 103 2.72 -14.49 5.79
N LEU A 104 1.41 -14.29 5.60
CA LEU A 104 0.44 -14.22 6.67
C LEU A 104 -0.23 -15.58 6.98
N ASP A 105 0.17 -16.67 6.32
CA ASP A 105 -0.45 -18.01 6.42
C ASP A 105 -1.95 -18.00 6.01
N LEU A 106 -2.28 -17.25 4.96
CA LEU A 106 -3.66 -17.04 4.48
C LEU A 106 -3.91 -17.64 3.08
N GLU A 107 -3.05 -18.52 2.58
CA GLU A 107 -3.12 -19.07 1.22
C GLU A 107 -4.45 -19.73 0.89
N LYS A 108 -5.09 -20.36 1.89
CA LYS A 108 -6.42 -20.96 1.76
C LYS A 108 -7.49 -19.96 1.30
N TYR A 109 -7.32 -18.68 1.62
CA TYR A 109 -8.24 -17.59 1.30
C TYR A 109 -7.75 -16.72 0.15
N MET A 110 -6.60 -17.05 -0.43
CA MET A 110 -6.03 -16.26 -1.52
C MET A 110 -6.96 -16.33 -2.74
N PRO A 111 -7.33 -15.17 -3.32
CA PRO A 111 -8.17 -15.15 -4.52
C PRO A 111 -7.38 -15.65 -5.73
N THR A 112 -8.09 -16.26 -6.68
CA THR A 112 -7.51 -16.75 -7.93
C THR A 112 -8.24 -16.11 -9.11
N ASP A 113 -7.49 -15.49 -10.02
CA ASP A 113 -7.97 -15.08 -11.32
C ASP A 113 -7.82 -16.22 -12.35
N LYS A 114 -8.44 -16.08 -13.53
CA LYS A 114 -8.54 -17.17 -14.51
C LYS A 114 -7.20 -17.69 -15.01
N ASN A 115 -6.20 -16.82 -15.07
CA ASN A 115 -4.88 -17.11 -15.62
C ASN A 115 -3.79 -17.12 -14.54
N ALA A 116 -4.16 -17.21 -13.26
CA ALA A 116 -3.25 -17.17 -12.11
C ALA A 116 -2.31 -15.96 -12.06
N LEU A 117 -2.65 -14.85 -12.74
CA LEU A 117 -1.83 -13.64 -12.81
C LEU A 117 -1.59 -13.05 -11.42
N PHE A 118 -2.57 -13.15 -10.53
CA PHE A 118 -2.42 -12.65 -9.17
C PHE A 118 -1.39 -13.46 -8.39
N VAL A 119 -1.44 -14.78 -8.52
CA VAL A 119 -0.55 -15.72 -7.81
C VAL A 119 0.89 -15.58 -8.29
N ASP A 120 1.07 -15.34 -9.59
CA ASP A 120 2.36 -15.13 -10.23
C ASP A 120 2.98 -13.76 -9.91
N GLY A 121 2.15 -12.76 -9.57
CA GLY A 121 2.57 -11.40 -9.29
C GLY A 121 3.02 -10.63 -10.53
N MET A 122 2.97 -9.30 -10.47
CA MET A 122 3.24 -8.45 -11.63
C MET A 122 4.70 -8.53 -12.10
N GLY A 123 5.63 -8.80 -11.18
CA GLY A 123 7.06 -8.90 -11.49
C GLY A 123 7.39 -9.96 -12.54
N SER A 124 6.60 -11.03 -12.64
CA SER A 124 6.75 -12.09 -13.64
C SER A 124 6.22 -11.72 -15.03
N ARG A 125 5.50 -10.59 -15.16
CA ARG A 125 4.72 -10.21 -16.34
C ARG A 125 5.41 -9.20 -17.25
N TRP A 126 6.64 -8.80 -16.93
CA TRP A 126 7.31 -7.67 -17.57
C TRP A 126 7.37 -7.80 -19.10
N GLU A 127 7.74 -8.98 -19.62
CA GLU A 127 7.83 -9.21 -21.07
C GLU A 127 6.45 -9.14 -21.73
N ALA A 128 5.45 -9.77 -21.13
CA ALA A 128 4.08 -9.76 -21.62
C ALA A 128 3.45 -8.36 -21.63
N LEU A 129 3.89 -7.46 -20.75
CA LEU A 129 3.37 -6.09 -20.64
C LEU A 129 4.22 -5.05 -21.37
N GLY A 130 5.30 -5.48 -22.03
CA GLY A 130 6.25 -4.57 -22.70
C GLY A 130 7.02 -3.69 -21.72
N ASP A 131 7.17 -4.13 -20.47
CA ASP A 131 7.83 -3.39 -19.40
C ASP A 131 9.35 -3.63 -19.41
N PRO A 132 10.16 -2.70 -18.87
CA PRO A 132 11.60 -2.93 -18.71
C PRO A 132 11.86 -4.12 -17.77
N PRO A 133 12.91 -4.92 -17.98
CA PRO A 133 13.22 -6.05 -17.11
C PRO A 133 13.50 -5.57 -15.67
N PRO A 134 13.17 -6.35 -14.63
CA PRO A 134 13.33 -5.94 -13.23
C PRO A 134 14.73 -5.43 -12.89
N GLN A 135 15.81 -6.07 -13.36
CA GLN A 135 17.19 -5.64 -13.04
C GLN A 135 17.55 -4.25 -13.60
N ALA A 136 16.82 -3.74 -14.60
CA ALA A 136 17.10 -2.43 -15.20
C ALA A 136 16.49 -1.25 -14.42
N ARG A 137 15.71 -1.52 -13.36
CA ARG A 137 14.88 -0.50 -12.70
C ARG A 137 15.57 0.18 -11.52
N ASN A 138 16.54 -0.46 -10.85
CA ASN A 138 17.20 0.02 -9.62
C ASN A 138 16.20 0.65 -8.65
N SER A 139 15.12 -0.09 -8.37
CA SER A 139 13.88 0.47 -7.84
C SER A 139 13.49 -0.18 -6.52
N PRO A 140 12.89 0.56 -5.57
CA PRO A 140 12.38 -0.05 -4.33
C PRO A 140 11.34 -1.14 -4.58
N TYR A 141 10.75 -1.17 -5.78
CA TYR A 141 9.78 -2.19 -6.23
C TYR A 141 10.40 -3.52 -6.67
N ASP A 142 11.73 -3.64 -6.68
CA ASP A 142 12.41 -4.89 -7.02
C ASP A 142 12.43 -5.88 -5.82
N HIS A 143 11.94 -5.45 -4.66
CA HIS A 143 11.72 -6.29 -3.49
C HIS A 143 10.28 -6.79 -3.42
N PRO A 144 10.03 -7.99 -2.85
CA PRO A 144 8.67 -8.47 -2.61
C PRO A 144 7.86 -7.48 -1.79
N ILE A 145 6.70 -7.11 -2.30
CA ILE A 145 5.73 -6.26 -1.61
C ILE A 145 4.61 -7.17 -1.12
N HIS A 146 4.33 -7.15 0.18
CA HIS A 146 3.31 -8.01 0.79
C HIS A 146 1.96 -7.28 0.90
N ALA A 147 1.99 -5.98 1.16
CA ALA A 147 0.79 -5.18 1.26
C ALA A 147 1.02 -3.74 0.83
N MET A 148 -0.07 -3.08 0.44
CA MET A 148 -0.13 -1.64 0.25
C MET A 148 -1.28 -1.07 1.07
N LEU A 149 -1.02 0.02 1.78
CA LEU A 149 -2.03 0.82 2.44
C LEU A 149 -2.21 2.13 1.69
N ILE A 150 -3.44 2.50 1.38
CA ILE A 150 -3.76 3.81 0.80
C ILE A 150 -4.40 4.64 1.90
N LEU A 151 -3.75 5.74 2.27
CA LEU A 151 -4.29 6.75 3.17
C LEU A 151 -4.60 7.99 2.35
N ALA A 152 -5.74 8.64 2.54
CA ALA A 152 -6.06 9.84 1.77
C ALA A 152 -6.87 10.86 2.58
N HIS A 153 -6.59 12.14 2.35
CA HIS A 153 -7.20 13.23 3.10
C HIS A 153 -7.30 14.53 2.27
N ALA A 154 -8.22 15.43 2.66
CA ALA A 154 -8.33 16.75 2.04
C ALA A 154 -7.26 17.74 2.47
N ASP A 155 -6.79 17.59 3.69
CA ASP A 155 -5.70 18.35 4.28
C ASP A 155 -4.41 17.52 4.31
N TYR A 156 -3.33 18.09 3.77
CA TYR A 156 -2.05 17.41 3.61
C TYR A 156 -1.34 17.18 4.95
N GLU A 157 -1.35 18.17 5.85
CA GLU A 157 -0.68 18.04 7.15
C GLU A 157 -1.32 16.96 8.02
N THR A 158 -2.65 16.92 8.04
CA THR A 158 -3.41 15.86 8.70
C THR A 158 -3.06 14.48 8.12
N LEU A 159 -2.94 14.36 6.79
CA LEU A 159 -2.49 13.11 6.16
C LEU A 159 -1.10 12.71 6.65
N LYS A 160 -0.14 13.63 6.69
CA LYS A 160 1.23 13.34 7.12
C LYS A 160 1.31 13.00 8.61
N VAL A 161 0.45 13.55 9.46
CA VAL A 161 0.36 13.16 10.88
C VAL A 161 -0.13 11.72 11.02
N GLU A 162 -1.23 11.36 10.36
CA GLU A 162 -1.77 9.99 10.38
C GLU A 162 -0.79 8.98 9.76
N GLU A 163 -0.14 9.34 8.64
CA GLU A 163 0.88 8.53 8.00
C GLU A 163 2.04 8.21 8.96
N ARG A 164 2.61 9.22 9.64
CA ARG A 164 3.71 9.00 10.60
C ARG A 164 3.30 8.07 11.74
N ALA A 165 2.09 8.22 12.27
CA ALA A 165 1.57 7.36 13.32
C ALA A 165 1.41 5.90 12.86
N ILE A 166 0.95 5.69 11.62
CA ILE A 166 0.82 4.36 11.02
C ILE A 166 2.19 3.74 10.71
N LEU A 167 3.12 4.51 10.15
CA LEU A 167 4.50 4.06 9.88
C LEU A 167 5.22 3.65 11.16
N GLN A 168 5.03 4.37 12.27
CA GLN A 168 5.61 4.01 13.56
C GLN A 168 5.10 2.65 14.06
N GLN A 169 3.82 2.35 13.87
CA GLN A 169 3.24 1.05 14.23
C GLN A 169 3.77 -0.07 13.33
N LEU A 170 3.76 0.15 12.01
CA LEU A 170 4.20 -0.81 11.00
C LEU A 170 5.65 -1.25 11.19
N ARG A 171 6.57 -0.32 11.47
CA ARG A 171 8.01 -0.60 11.69
C ARG A 171 8.30 -1.64 12.77
N ARG A 172 7.34 -1.95 13.65
CA ARG A 172 7.48 -2.95 14.71
C ARG A 172 7.46 -4.39 14.21
N PHE A 173 6.83 -4.65 13.06
CA PHE A 173 6.62 -6.01 12.55
C PHE A 173 6.74 -6.13 11.02
N CYS A 174 7.02 -5.04 10.30
CA CYS A 174 7.29 -5.06 8.88
C CYS A 174 8.38 -4.05 8.50
N SER A 175 9.02 -4.26 7.34
CA SER A 175 9.87 -3.27 6.70
C SER A 175 9.03 -2.42 5.74
N ILE A 176 9.21 -1.10 5.81
CA ILE A 176 8.61 -0.17 4.83
C ILE A 176 9.45 -0.27 3.56
N VAL A 177 8.84 -0.74 2.47
CA VAL A 177 9.50 -0.86 1.17
C VAL A 177 9.60 0.53 0.55
N HIS A 178 8.48 1.24 0.51
CA HIS A 178 8.42 2.60 -0.02
C HIS A 178 7.13 3.31 0.42
N VAL A 179 7.12 4.64 0.33
CA VAL A 179 5.91 5.45 0.48
C VAL A 179 5.81 6.36 -0.75
N GLU A 180 4.76 6.18 -1.54
CA GLU A 180 4.46 7.08 -2.65
C GLU A 180 3.48 8.16 -2.21
N GLU A 181 3.73 9.40 -2.61
CA GLU A 181 2.84 10.52 -2.37
C GLU A 181 2.04 10.87 -3.63
N GLY A 182 0.73 10.72 -3.54
CA GLY A 182 -0.22 11.16 -4.56
C GLY A 182 -0.71 12.58 -4.27
N LYS A 183 -0.69 13.43 -5.29
CA LYS A 183 -1.21 14.81 -5.24
C LYS A 183 -2.08 15.06 -6.46
N ARG A 184 -3.34 15.47 -6.23
CA ARG A 184 -4.23 15.89 -7.32
C ARG A 184 -3.70 17.17 -7.95
N LEU A 185 -3.34 17.04 -9.22
CA LEU A 185 -2.98 18.10 -10.13
C LEU A 185 -4.23 18.69 -10.78
N VAL A 186 -4.29 20.01 -10.90
CA VAL A 186 -5.41 20.73 -11.52
C VAL A 186 -4.91 21.75 -12.54
N ARG A 187 -5.70 21.95 -13.61
CA ARG A 187 -5.49 23.01 -14.60
C ARG A 187 -6.75 23.88 -14.68
N ARG A 188 -6.53 25.19 -14.86
CA ARG A 188 -7.61 26.17 -15.04
C ARG A 188 -7.90 26.37 -16.53
N PHE A 189 -9.17 26.36 -16.87
CA PHE A 189 -9.72 26.58 -18.22
C PHE A 189 -10.71 27.74 -18.20
N LEU A 190 -10.96 28.34 -19.36
CA LEU A 190 -12.02 29.33 -19.55
C LEU A 190 -13.39 28.64 -19.66
N LYS A 191 -14.40 29.13 -18.94
CA LYS A 191 -15.77 28.58 -18.95
C LYS A 191 -16.52 29.09 -20.18
N GLY A 192 -17.18 28.18 -20.92
CA GLY A 192 -18.09 28.54 -22.02
C GLY A 192 -17.51 28.49 -23.44
N THR A 193 -16.24 28.14 -23.61
CA THR A 193 -15.72 27.76 -24.92
C THR A 193 -16.05 26.29 -25.20
N ASN A 194 -17.24 26.02 -25.73
CA ASN A 194 -17.53 24.77 -26.46
C ASN A 194 -16.77 24.74 -27.81
N GLY A 195 -15.59 25.36 -27.85
CA GLY A 195 -14.80 25.58 -29.04
C GLY A 195 -14.31 24.25 -29.55
N THR A 196 -14.72 23.92 -30.76
CA THR A 196 -14.21 22.80 -31.56
C THR A 196 -12.71 22.89 -31.86
N ASN A 197 -12.06 23.92 -31.34
CA ASN A 197 -10.65 24.29 -31.47
C ASN A 197 -10.22 24.59 -30.02
N GLY A 198 -9.26 23.85 -29.48
CA GLY A 198 -8.79 23.93 -28.10
C GLY A 198 -8.12 25.27 -27.76
N ASN A 199 -8.84 26.39 -27.87
CA ASN A 199 -8.23 27.69 -27.72
C ASN A 199 -8.06 28.08 -26.24
N THR A 200 -6.77 28.03 -25.89
CA THR A 200 -6.03 28.91 -24.97
C THR A 200 -6.41 28.82 -23.50
N ALA A 201 -5.71 27.92 -22.79
CA ALA A 201 -5.17 28.32 -21.51
C ALA A 201 -4.20 29.50 -21.76
N ILE A 202 -4.59 30.69 -21.30
CA ILE A 202 -3.80 31.66 -20.50
C ILE A 202 -4.72 32.88 -20.41
N VAL A 203 -5.38 33.06 -19.25
CA VAL A 203 -6.14 34.29 -18.98
C VAL A 203 -5.16 35.32 -18.44
N GLN A 204 -4.60 36.15 -19.33
CA GLN A 204 -4.20 37.48 -18.92
C GLN A 204 -5.48 38.31 -18.74
N GLN A 205 -5.94 38.41 -17.48
CA GLN A 205 -6.83 39.46 -16.97
C GLN A 205 -8.14 39.80 -17.73
N SER A 206 -8.78 38.88 -18.46
CA SER A 206 -10.14 39.14 -18.98
C SER A 206 -11.20 38.44 -18.12
N SER A 207 -12.23 39.21 -17.77
CA SER A 207 -13.43 38.98 -16.93
C SER A 207 -14.28 37.71 -17.14
N GLY A 208 -13.76 36.65 -17.76
CA GLY A 208 -14.44 35.38 -17.97
C GLY A 208 -14.45 34.48 -16.72
N LEU A 209 -15.55 33.75 -16.53
CA LEU A 209 -15.60 32.68 -15.53
C LEU A 209 -14.57 31.61 -15.90
N THR A 210 -13.84 31.08 -14.92
CA THR A 210 -12.88 29.99 -15.11
C THR A 210 -13.40 28.70 -14.47
N GLU A 211 -12.99 27.55 -15.00
CA GLU A 211 -13.24 26.23 -14.42
C GLU A 211 -11.91 25.52 -14.14
N GLU A 212 -11.82 24.78 -13.03
CA GLU A 212 -10.65 23.95 -12.72
C GLU A 212 -10.99 22.48 -12.95
N LYS A 213 -10.16 21.78 -13.72
CA LYS A 213 -10.31 20.33 -13.95
C LYS A 213 -9.07 19.57 -13.44
N PRO A 214 -9.26 18.40 -12.82
CA PRO A 214 -8.16 17.48 -12.56
C PRO A 214 -7.48 17.06 -13.87
N VAL A 215 -6.15 17.00 -13.86
CA VAL A 215 -5.34 16.67 -15.04
C VAL A 215 -4.18 15.74 -14.64
N GLU A 216 -3.56 15.10 -15.63
CA GLU A 216 -2.26 14.41 -15.49
C GLU A 216 -1.10 15.31 -15.97
N TYR A 217 0.17 14.86 -15.91
CA TYR A 217 1.32 15.75 -16.13
C TYR A 217 1.54 16.21 -17.59
N PHE A 218 1.00 15.52 -18.58
CA PHE A 218 0.93 16.05 -19.94
C PHE A 218 -0.09 17.19 -20.08
N GLY A 219 -0.89 17.45 -19.04
CA GLY A 219 -1.79 18.59 -18.92
C GLY A 219 -3.21 18.33 -19.42
N PHE A 220 -3.58 17.06 -19.62
CA PHE A 220 -4.88 16.61 -20.11
C PHE A 220 -5.78 16.17 -18.96
N ALA A 221 -7.08 16.47 -19.08
CA ALA A 221 -8.07 16.04 -18.10
C ALA A 221 -8.10 14.51 -18.00
N ASP A 222 -7.84 13.99 -16.80
CA ASP A 222 -7.89 12.55 -16.53
C ASP A 222 -9.19 12.17 -15.81
N GLY A 223 -9.59 10.90 -15.93
CA GLY A 223 -10.78 10.36 -15.28
C GLY A 223 -12.12 10.75 -15.91
N VAL A 224 -12.12 11.37 -17.10
CA VAL A 224 -13.34 11.82 -17.82
C VAL A 224 -14.23 10.65 -18.25
N SER A 225 -13.64 9.55 -18.69
CA SER A 225 -14.34 8.31 -19.04
C SER A 225 -14.04 7.25 -18.00
N GLN A 226 -15.01 7.00 -17.13
CA GLN A 226 -15.07 5.91 -16.16
C GLN A 226 -16.37 5.16 -16.42
N THR A 227 -16.38 3.84 -16.25
CA THR A 227 -17.63 3.07 -16.25
C THR A 227 -18.58 3.70 -15.22
N PRO A 228 -19.85 4.01 -15.59
CA PRO A 228 -20.78 4.57 -14.64
C PRO A 228 -20.91 3.65 -13.42
N ALA A 229 -20.87 4.22 -12.21
CA ALA A 229 -21.38 3.51 -11.04
C ALA A 229 -22.87 3.22 -11.29
N PRO A 230 -23.43 2.12 -10.73
CA PRO A 230 -24.81 1.76 -11.06
C PRO A 230 -25.76 2.86 -10.59
N ALA A 231 -26.85 3.08 -11.34
CA ALA A 231 -27.89 4.02 -10.98
C ALA A 231 -28.53 3.62 -9.64
N GLN A 232 -28.73 4.59 -8.75
CA GLN A 232 -29.36 4.40 -7.45
C GLN A 232 -30.87 4.50 -7.58
N THR A 233 -31.61 3.45 -7.25
CA THR A 233 -33.06 3.50 -7.01
C THR A 233 -33.36 2.97 -5.60
N ASN A 234 -33.97 3.80 -4.75
CA ASN A 234 -34.52 3.42 -3.44
C ASN A 234 -33.58 2.62 -2.50
N GLY A 235 -32.29 2.98 -2.45
CA GLY A 235 -31.35 2.41 -1.47
C GLY A 235 -30.94 0.95 -1.70
N HIS A 236 -31.39 0.34 -2.81
CA HIS A 236 -30.96 -0.98 -3.26
C HIS A 236 -30.35 -0.87 -4.65
N TYR A 237 -29.25 -1.59 -4.87
CA TYR A 237 -28.70 -1.78 -6.21
C TYR A 237 -29.41 -2.98 -6.81
N GLU A 238 -30.35 -2.73 -7.72
CA GLU A 238 -30.87 -3.79 -8.57
C GLU A 238 -29.87 -4.01 -9.71
N ILE A 239 -29.45 -5.26 -9.93
CA ILE A 239 -28.85 -5.65 -11.20
C ILE A 239 -29.88 -5.25 -12.26
N ALA A 240 -29.50 -4.35 -13.17
CA ALA A 240 -30.35 -4.02 -14.31
C ALA A 240 -30.59 -5.33 -15.08
N SER A 241 -31.76 -5.91 -14.90
CA SER A 241 -32.21 -6.99 -15.76
C SER A 241 -32.37 -6.37 -17.15
N SER A 242 -31.53 -6.81 -18.08
CA SER A 242 -31.55 -6.35 -19.46
C SER A 242 -32.87 -6.76 -20.10
N ILE A 243 -33.89 -5.92 -19.97
CA ILE A 243 -35.13 -6.02 -20.72
C ILE A 243 -35.20 -4.75 -21.56
N ASN A 244 -34.84 -4.95 -22.84
CA ASN A 244 -34.93 -4.04 -23.98
C ASN A 244 -33.58 -3.49 -24.44
N GLY A 245 -33.08 -4.08 -25.52
CA GLY A 245 -31.88 -3.66 -26.21
C GLY A 245 -31.99 -2.24 -26.72
N ASN A 246 -31.30 -1.32 -26.06
CA ASN A 246 -30.33 -0.40 -26.65
C ASN A 246 -29.81 0.56 -25.57
N SER A 247 -28.49 0.76 -25.59
CA SER A 247 -27.64 1.59 -24.72
C SER A 247 -27.16 0.95 -23.40
N SER A 248 -25.85 1.04 -23.24
CA SER A 248 -24.96 0.23 -22.40
C SER A 248 -24.76 0.82 -21.00
N GLU A 249 -25.74 0.64 -20.11
CA GLU A 249 -25.54 0.81 -18.68
C GLU A 249 -24.95 -0.48 -18.10
N LEU A 250 -23.62 -0.58 -18.13
CA LEU A 250 -22.87 -1.75 -17.65
C LEU A 250 -22.85 -1.80 -16.13
N ASP A 251 -23.17 -2.97 -15.57
CA ASP A 251 -23.16 -3.24 -14.13
C ASP A 251 -21.71 -3.40 -13.62
N PRO A 252 -21.16 -2.47 -12.82
CA PRO A 252 -19.82 -2.59 -12.26
C PRO A 252 -19.65 -3.76 -11.31
N PHE A 253 -20.75 -4.39 -10.85
CA PHE A 253 -20.71 -5.66 -10.12
C PHE A 253 -20.00 -6.76 -10.93
N ASN A 254 -20.24 -6.84 -12.24
CA ASN A 254 -19.66 -7.86 -13.10
C ASN A 254 -18.21 -7.58 -13.54
N HIS A 255 -17.71 -6.35 -13.34
CA HIS A 255 -16.41 -5.94 -13.88
C HIS A 255 -15.37 -5.63 -12.81
N ALA A 256 -15.78 -5.13 -11.65
CA ALA A 256 -14.84 -4.71 -10.60
C ALA A 256 -14.80 -5.66 -9.41
N LEU A 257 -15.87 -6.44 -9.16
CA LEU A 257 -16.00 -7.20 -7.93
C LEU A 257 -15.75 -8.69 -8.15
N LEU A 258 -15.00 -9.30 -7.23
CA LEU A 258 -14.81 -10.73 -7.13
C LEU A 258 -15.38 -11.20 -5.79
N GLN A 259 -16.21 -12.24 -5.82
CA GLN A 259 -16.63 -12.90 -4.59
C GLN A 259 -15.44 -13.59 -3.93
N GLU A 260 -15.25 -13.37 -2.63
CA GLU A 260 -14.14 -13.95 -1.89
C GLU A 260 -14.31 -15.45 -1.64
N THR A 261 -13.21 -16.19 -1.74
CA THR A 261 -13.21 -17.65 -1.57
C THR A 261 -13.72 -18.05 -0.18
N GLY A 262 -14.85 -18.76 -0.14
CA GLY A 262 -15.45 -19.25 1.10
C GLY A 262 -16.25 -18.20 1.89
N MET A 263 -16.55 -17.03 1.32
CA MET A 263 -17.33 -15.97 1.95
C MET A 263 -18.44 -15.44 1.03
N ASP A 264 -19.49 -14.87 1.62
CA ASP A 264 -20.53 -14.13 0.88
C ASP A 264 -20.23 -12.62 0.87
N THR A 265 -18.96 -12.30 0.64
CA THR A 265 -18.43 -10.93 0.59
C THR A 265 -17.58 -10.74 -0.64
N TYR A 266 -17.36 -9.47 -1.00
CA TYR A 266 -16.73 -9.10 -2.26
C TYR A 266 -15.46 -8.28 -2.01
N GLY A 267 -14.46 -8.58 -2.82
CA GLY A 267 -13.23 -7.80 -2.96
C GLY A 267 -12.99 -7.41 -4.41
N SER A 268 -11.79 -6.97 -4.73
CA SER A 268 -11.40 -6.60 -6.09
C SER A 268 -9.91 -6.78 -6.31
N PHE A 269 -9.49 -7.28 -7.47
CA PHE A 269 -8.09 -7.19 -7.85
C PHE A 269 -7.72 -5.74 -8.12
N CYS A 270 -6.51 -5.36 -7.74
CA CYS A 270 -5.96 -4.03 -7.88
C CYS A 270 -4.64 -4.10 -8.63
N VAL A 271 -4.52 -3.35 -9.71
CA VAL A 271 -3.24 -3.13 -10.40
C VAL A 271 -2.67 -1.83 -9.88
N PHE A 272 -1.42 -1.83 -9.43
CA PHE A 272 -0.67 -0.62 -9.09
C PHE A 272 0.56 -0.51 -9.99
N ARG A 273 0.73 0.64 -10.65
CA ARG A 273 1.89 0.94 -11.50
C ARG A 273 2.36 2.36 -11.27
N LYS A 274 3.63 2.55 -10.89
CA LYS A 274 4.28 3.86 -10.91
C LYS A 274 4.78 4.14 -12.32
N LEU A 275 4.11 5.07 -12.99
CA LEU A 275 4.36 5.44 -14.38
C LEU A 275 4.99 6.83 -14.44
N GLU A 276 6.29 6.89 -14.69
CA GLU A 276 6.99 8.16 -14.91
C GLU A 276 6.64 8.72 -16.28
N GLN A 277 6.35 10.01 -16.34
CA GLN A 277 5.98 10.70 -17.57
C GLN A 277 7.13 11.60 -18.02
N ASN A 278 7.64 11.38 -19.23
CA ASN A 278 8.66 12.24 -19.83
C ASN A 278 8.00 13.47 -20.46
N ILE A 279 7.77 14.49 -19.63
CA ILE A 279 7.03 15.70 -19.98
C ILE A 279 7.78 16.51 -21.06
N SER A 280 9.11 16.59 -20.97
CA SER A 280 9.95 17.29 -21.93
C SER A 280 9.85 16.66 -23.32
N LEU A 281 10.02 15.34 -23.42
CA LEU A 281 9.90 14.61 -24.68
C LEU A 281 8.49 14.73 -25.27
N PHE A 282 7.45 14.67 -24.43
CA PHE A 282 6.07 14.88 -24.89
C PHE A 282 5.92 16.26 -25.54
N ARG A 283 6.41 17.31 -24.88
CA ARG A 283 6.36 18.68 -25.40
C ARG A 283 7.15 18.84 -26.68
N GLU A 284 8.36 18.30 -26.75
CA GLU A 284 9.17 18.30 -27.98
C GLU A 284 8.42 17.66 -29.15
N GLN A 285 7.76 16.53 -28.92
CA GLN A 285 6.96 15.86 -29.94
C GLN A 285 5.75 16.70 -30.37
N VAL A 286 5.03 17.32 -29.44
CA VAL A 286 3.92 18.25 -29.73
C VAL A 286 4.42 19.45 -30.54
N THR A 287 5.50 20.11 -30.11
CA THR A 287 6.09 21.26 -30.82
C THR A 287 6.59 20.85 -32.20
N HIS A 288 7.18 19.66 -32.36
CA HIS A 288 7.61 19.16 -33.66
C HIS A 288 6.43 18.95 -34.62
N LEU A 289 5.29 18.43 -34.15
CA LEU A 289 4.07 18.28 -34.95
C LEU A 289 3.52 19.63 -35.44
N VAL A 290 3.61 20.68 -34.61
CA VAL A 290 3.24 22.05 -35.02
C VAL A 290 4.25 22.62 -36.01
N LYS A 291 5.57 22.50 -35.74
CA LYS A 291 6.64 23.01 -36.63
C LYS A 291 6.61 22.37 -38.02
N THR A 292 6.25 21.10 -38.10
CA THR A 292 6.09 20.36 -39.37
C THR A 292 4.75 20.66 -40.07
N LYS A 293 3.97 21.62 -39.57
CA LYS A 293 2.67 22.06 -40.09
C LYS A 293 1.63 20.94 -40.21
N GLN A 294 1.77 19.88 -39.41
CA GLN A 294 0.73 18.84 -39.30
C GLN A 294 -0.46 19.37 -38.49
N PHE A 295 -0.21 20.32 -37.59
CA PHE A 295 -1.20 21.02 -36.78
C PHE A 295 -0.83 22.50 -36.65
N THR A 296 -1.81 23.35 -36.41
CA THR A 296 -1.61 24.80 -36.20
C THR A 296 -1.43 25.19 -34.74
N GLU A 297 -1.93 24.35 -33.82
CA GLU A 297 -1.98 24.61 -32.38
C GLU A 297 -1.45 23.40 -31.59
N GLU A 298 -0.76 23.65 -30.48
CA GLU A 298 -0.20 22.61 -29.61
C GLU A 298 -1.28 21.70 -29.01
N ASP A 299 -2.42 22.26 -28.59
CA ASP A 299 -3.54 21.50 -28.03
C ASP A 299 -4.11 20.50 -29.05
N SER A 300 -4.16 20.87 -30.33
CA SER A 300 -4.60 19.98 -31.41
C SER A 300 -3.57 18.89 -31.71
N ALA A 301 -2.27 19.23 -31.68
CA ALA A 301 -1.19 18.27 -31.84
C ALA A 301 -1.17 17.26 -30.67
N GLY A 302 -1.31 17.72 -29.43
CA GLY A 302 -1.41 16.85 -28.26
C GLY A 302 -2.67 15.97 -28.26
N ALA A 303 -3.82 16.51 -28.68
CA ALA A 303 -5.04 15.73 -28.88
C ALA A 303 -4.89 14.63 -29.94
N SER A 304 -3.97 14.78 -30.89
CA SER A 304 -3.65 13.73 -31.87
C SER A 304 -2.85 12.56 -31.30
N ILE A 305 -2.28 12.71 -30.11
CA ILE A 305 -1.61 11.63 -29.35
C ILE A 305 -2.61 11.03 -28.35
N ILE A 306 -3.29 11.88 -27.58
CA ILE A 306 -4.16 11.46 -26.48
C ILE A 306 -5.55 10.99 -26.96
N GLY A 307 -6.08 11.61 -28.02
CA GLY A 307 -7.46 11.41 -28.51
C GLY A 307 -8.49 12.38 -27.91
N GLN A 308 -8.06 13.25 -26.99
CA GLN A 308 -8.86 14.31 -26.37
C GLN A 308 -8.05 15.61 -26.28
N TYR A 309 -8.73 16.74 -26.33
CA TYR A 309 -8.14 18.03 -25.98
C TYR A 309 -7.84 18.11 -24.48
N PRO A 310 -6.96 19.03 -24.04
CA PRO A 310 -6.56 19.11 -22.64
C PRO A 310 -7.71 19.32 -21.64
N ASN A 311 -8.81 19.94 -22.07
CA ASN A 311 -10.01 20.15 -21.27
C ASN A 311 -10.92 18.91 -21.15
N GLY A 312 -10.55 17.79 -21.77
CA GLY A 312 -11.29 16.53 -21.81
C GLY A 312 -12.27 16.38 -22.98
N THR A 313 -12.39 17.37 -23.87
CA THR A 313 -13.25 17.27 -25.05
C THR A 313 -12.67 16.27 -26.05
N THR A 314 -13.45 15.26 -26.45
CA THR A 314 -13.03 14.27 -27.45
C THR A 314 -12.73 14.93 -28.79
N ALA A 315 -11.61 14.56 -29.41
CA ALA A 315 -11.30 15.01 -30.77
C ALA A 315 -12.37 14.49 -31.75
N LYS A 316 -12.79 15.29 -32.74
CA LYS A 316 -13.94 14.96 -33.61
C LYS A 316 -13.77 13.65 -34.40
N VAL A 317 -12.55 13.31 -34.79
CA VAL A 317 -12.20 12.05 -35.48
C VAL A 317 -10.82 11.59 -34.99
N PRO A 318 -10.71 10.98 -33.79
CA PRO A 318 -9.43 10.54 -33.29
C PRO A 318 -8.95 9.35 -34.12
N LYS A 319 -7.67 9.35 -34.53
CA LYS A 319 -7.04 8.18 -35.16
C LYS A 319 -7.16 6.97 -34.23
N GLU A 320 -7.25 5.76 -34.79
CA GLU A 320 -7.48 4.54 -34.01
C GLU A 320 -6.35 4.21 -33.03
N ASN A 321 -5.14 4.71 -33.28
CA ASN A 321 -3.98 4.55 -32.41
C ASN A 321 -3.82 5.66 -31.36
N THR A 322 -4.71 6.66 -31.34
CA THR A 322 -4.72 7.63 -30.21
C THR A 322 -5.08 6.93 -28.91
N HIS A 323 -4.51 7.37 -27.79
CA HIS A 323 -4.59 6.64 -26.54
C HIS A 323 -6.02 6.30 -26.11
N VAL A 324 -6.89 7.31 -26.02
CA VAL A 324 -8.29 7.14 -25.60
C VAL A 324 -9.05 6.24 -26.58
N ARG A 325 -8.87 6.41 -27.89
CA ARG A 325 -9.60 5.64 -28.90
C ARG A 325 -9.16 4.17 -28.90
N LYS A 326 -7.86 3.92 -28.82
CA LYS A 326 -7.29 2.57 -28.74
C LYS A 326 -7.82 1.86 -27.49
N MET A 327 -7.76 2.51 -26.33
CA MET A 327 -8.26 1.93 -25.07
C MET A 327 -9.76 1.64 -25.13
N GLN A 328 -10.57 2.55 -25.68
CA GLN A 328 -12.01 2.35 -25.84
C GLN A 328 -12.32 1.18 -26.78
N ASN A 329 -11.62 1.06 -27.91
CA ASN A 329 -11.80 -0.03 -28.86
C ASN A 329 -11.43 -1.39 -28.25
N LEU A 330 -10.33 -1.46 -27.49
CA LEU A 330 -9.93 -2.67 -26.78
C LEU A 330 -10.92 -3.04 -25.67
N ALA A 331 -11.43 -2.04 -24.95
CA ALA A 331 -12.42 -2.22 -23.90
C ALA A 331 -13.80 -2.63 -24.43
N ALA A 332 -14.15 -2.30 -25.68
CA ALA A 332 -15.41 -2.73 -26.29
C ALA A 332 -15.55 -4.26 -26.35
N ASN A 333 -14.41 -4.97 -26.41
CA ASN A 333 -14.34 -6.43 -26.52
C ASN A 333 -13.71 -7.11 -25.29
N SER A 334 -13.50 -6.38 -24.19
CA SER A 334 -12.83 -6.87 -22.98
C SER A 334 -13.59 -6.47 -21.71
N PRO A 335 -13.45 -7.19 -20.59
CA PRO A 335 -14.00 -6.72 -19.32
C PRO A 335 -13.35 -5.38 -18.95
N GLN A 336 -14.17 -4.44 -18.45
CA GLN A 336 -13.72 -3.08 -18.18
C GLN A 336 -12.90 -3.01 -16.87
N ILE A 337 -11.99 -2.05 -16.81
CA ILE A 337 -11.24 -1.69 -15.60
C ILE A 337 -11.77 -0.40 -15.00
N VAL A 338 -11.68 -0.27 -13.68
CA VAL A 338 -12.11 0.93 -12.95
C VAL A 338 -10.88 1.69 -12.45
N ARG A 339 -10.55 2.82 -13.09
CA ARG A 339 -9.28 3.54 -12.82
C ARG A 339 -9.38 4.49 -11.63
N ARG A 340 -8.35 4.51 -10.79
CA ARG A 340 -8.19 5.34 -9.58
C ARG A 340 -6.81 5.98 -9.47
N GLY A 341 -6.17 6.21 -10.62
CA GLY A 341 -4.83 6.79 -10.64
C GLY A 341 -4.77 8.18 -10.04
N MET A 342 -3.60 8.54 -9.52
CA MET A 342 -3.32 9.87 -8.97
C MET A 342 -1.94 10.34 -9.43
N PRO A 343 -1.77 11.62 -9.83
CA PRO A 343 -0.46 12.15 -10.17
C PRO A 343 0.50 12.13 -8.96
N TYR A 344 1.80 11.95 -9.22
CA TYR A 344 2.87 12.12 -8.24
C TYR A 344 3.95 13.08 -8.77
N ASN A 345 4.60 13.80 -7.88
CA ASN A 345 5.83 14.54 -8.15
C ASN A 345 6.57 14.89 -6.87
N ASP A 346 7.84 15.26 -7.06
CA ASP A 346 8.66 15.92 -6.04
C ASP A 346 8.43 17.45 -5.97
N ALA A 347 7.56 18.02 -6.83
CA ALA A 347 7.33 19.47 -7.00
C ALA A 347 5.86 19.92 -6.74
N ASP A 348 5.54 21.19 -7.02
CA ASP A 348 4.25 21.84 -6.65
C ASP A 348 2.99 21.28 -7.34
N ARG A 349 1.82 21.56 -6.73
CA ARG A 349 0.48 21.02 -7.09
C ARG A 349 -0.19 21.66 -8.33
N TYR A 350 0.37 22.73 -8.90
CA TYR A 350 -0.22 23.46 -10.02
C TYR A 350 0.67 23.36 -11.26
N LEU A 351 0.14 22.85 -12.38
CA LEU A 351 0.87 22.80 -13.66
C LEU A 351 1.12 24.18 -14.29
N TYR A 352 0.38 25.20 -13.85
CA TYR A 352 0.52 26.58 -14.32
C TYR A 352 0.43 27.50 -13.11
N THR A 353 1.37 28.43 -12.99
CA THR A 353 1.31 29.50 -11.98
C THR A 353 0.14 30.44 -12.29
N ALA A 354 -0.22 31.30 -11.34
CA ALA A 354 -1.22 32.36 -11.57
C ALA A 354 -0.80 33.34 -12.70
N SER A 355 0.49 33.41 -13.05
CA SER A 355 1.03 34.17 -14.19
C SER A 355 0.89 33.45 -15.53
N GLY A 356 0.40 32.19 -15.56
CA GLY A 356 0.33 31.38 -16.77
C GLY A 356 1.66 30.74 -17.18
N GLU A 357 2.71 30.93 -16.38
CA GLU A 357 4.00 30.27 -16.58
C GLU A 357 3.88 28.82 -16.15
N THR A 358 4.38 27.91 -16.98
CA THR A 358 4.55 26.52 -16.56
C THR A 358 5.70 26.52 -15.56
N PRO A 359 5.55 25.97 -14.35
CA PRO A 359 6.69 25.71 -13.49
C PRO A 359 7.74 24.94 -14.32
N PRO A 360 9.04 25.12 -14.07
CA PRO A 360 10.05 24.24 -14.62
C PRO A 360 9.76 22.83 -14.12
N LEU A 361 8.98 22.06 -14.88
CA LEU A 361 8.74 20.66 -14.61
C LEU A 361 10.08 20.00 -14.82
N SER A 362 10.65 19.44 -13.75
CA SER A 362 11.86 18.64 -13.86
C SER A 362 11.66 17.58 -14.94
N GLU A 363 12.70 17.34 -15.74
CA GLU A 363 12.66 16.39 -16.85
C GLU A 363 12.33 14.95 -16.41
N GLN A 364 12.44 14.68 -15.10
CA GLN A 364 12.25 13.39 -14.43
C GLN A 364 11.59 13.58 -13.04
N GLY A 365 11.00 12.53 -12.47
CA GLY A 365 10.45 12.58 -11.09
C GLY A 365 8.98 12.99 -10.98
N ALA A 366 8.25 13.04 -12.09
CA ALA A 366 6.79 13.27 -12.11
C ALA A 366 6.07 12.21 -12.96
N GLY A 367 4.83 11.92 -12.61
CA GLY A 367 4.04 10.97 -13.38
C GLY A 367 2.73 10.57 -12.73
N LEU A 368 2.30 9.34 -13.00
CA LEU A 368 1.02 8.80 -12.55
C LEU A 368 1.24 7.55 -11.68
N LEU A 369 0.70 7.57 -10.45
CA LEU A 369 0.46 6.36 -9.66
C LEU A 369 -0.82 5.73 -10.22
N PHE A 370 -0.67 4.93 -11.27
CA PHE A 370 -1.79 4.27 -11.91
C PHE A 370 -2.35 3.18 -10.99
N ILE A 371 -3.65 3.25 -10.74
CA ILE A 371 -4.41 2.24 -9.99
C ILE A 371 -5.63 1.84 -10.82
N SER A 372 -5.92 0.55 -10.90
CA SER A 372 -7.21 0.08 -11.42
C SER A 372 -7.77 -1.12 -10.65
N PHE A 373 -9.09 -1.16 -10.55
CA PHE A 373 -9.85 -2.24 -9.93
C PHE A 373 -10.60 -3.06 -10.97
N GLN A 374 -10.58 -4.39 -10.82
CA GLN A 374 -11.22 -5.34 -11.72
C GLN A 374 -11.51 -6.67 -11.02
N ALA A 375 -12.50 -7.41 -11.52
CA ALA A 375 -12.83 -8.76 -11.07
C ALA A 375 -11.84 -9.83 -11.58
N ASP A 376 -11.10 -9.50 -12.65
CA ASP A 376 -10.14 -10.38 -13.32
C ASP A 376 -8.96 -9.53 -13.84
N LEU A 377 -7.73 -9.86 -13.42
CA LEU A 377 -6.51 -9.12 -13.81
C LEU A 377 -6.25 -9.14 -15.32
N ASP A 378 -6.75 -10.15 -16.03
CA ASP A 378 -6.60 -10.24 -17.48
C ASP A 378 -7.34 -9.09 -18.20
N SER A 379 -8.27 -8.41 -17.52
CA SER A 379 -8.88 -7.17 -18.00
C SER A 379 -7.84 -6.07 -18.24
N PHE A 380 -6.94 -5.84 -17.27
CA PHE A 380 -5.85 -4.89 -17.42
C PHE A 380 -4.81 -5.38 -18.42
N GLU A 381 -4.37 -6.65 -18.30
CA GLU A 381 -3.32 -7.16 -19.18
C GLU A 381 -3.72 -7.15 -20.65
N ARG A 382 -4.97 -7.47 -21.00
CA ARG A 382 -5.46 -7.37 -22.38
C ARG A 382 -5.41 -5.93 -22.91
N LEU A 383 -5.80 -4.95 -22.09
CA LEU A 383 -5.73 -3.54 -22.46
C LEU A 383 -4.28 -3.12 -22.69
N GLN A 384 -3.37 -3.46 -21.77
CA GLN A 384 -1.95 -3.13 -21.87
C GLN A 384 -1.30 -3.81 -23.08
N ARG A 385 -1.50 -5.12 -23.27
CA ARG A 385 -0.99 -5.87 -24.43
C ARG A 385 -1.50 -5.29 -25.75
N GLY A 386 -2.80 -5.00 -25.82
CA GLY A 386 -3.39 -4.37 -27.01
C GLY A 386 -2.88 -2.95 -27.24
N ALA A 387 -2.48 -2.22 -26.19
CA ALA A 387 -1.89 -0.90 -26.30
C ALA A 387 -0.51 -0.95 -26.98
N ILE A 388 0.34 -1.88 -26.55
CA ILE A 388 1.72 -2.00 -27.05
C ILE A 388 1.82 -2.77 -28.38
N ASP A 389 0.75 -3.47 -28.78
CA ASP A 389 0.70 -4.22 -30.02
C ASP A 389 0.89 -3.30 -31.24
N LYS A 390 1.95 -3.60 -32.01
CA LYS A 390 2.36 -2.87 -33.21
C LYS A 390 1.59 -3.26 -34.47
N THR A 391 0.75 -4.30 -34.42
CA THR A 391 -0.14 -4.66 -35.53
C THR A 391 -1.19 -3.56 -35.79
N ALA A 392 -1.75 -3.52 -37.01
CA ALA A 392 -2.71 -2.50 -37.43
C ALA A 392 -3.87 -2.38 -36.41
N PRO A 393 -4.23 -1.15 -35.97
CA PRO A 393 -3.88 0.18 -36.51
C PRO A 393 -2.53 0.77 -36.05
N GLY A 394 -1.67 -0.05 -35.44
CA GLY A 394 -0.39 0.34 -34.84
C GLY A 394 -0.51 0.50 -33.33
N ALA A 395 0.63 0.59 -32.66
CA ALA A 395 0.69 0.73 -31.21
C ALA A 395 0.12 2.09 -30.75
N ASP A 396 -0.36 2.09 -29.50
CA ASP A 396 -0.87 3.25 -28.79
C ASP A 396 0.14 4.41 -28.85
N ALA A 397 -0.34 5.60 -29.22
CA ALA A 397 0.52 6.76 -29.43
C ALA A 397 1.17 7.29 -28.14
N LEU A 398 0.66 6.92 -26.97
CA LEU A 398 1.19 7.29 -25.65
C LEU A 398 2.02 6.16 -25.03
N LEU A 399 1.51 4.93 -25.06
CA LEU A 399 2.09 3.77 -24.36
C LEU A 399 2.97 2.87 -25.25
N GLY A 400 2.84 2.94 -26.58
CA GLY A 400 3.39 1.97 -27.53
C GLY A 400 4.51 2.49 -28.45
N ARG A 401 5.12 3.66 -28.16
CA ARG A 401 6.16 4.28 -29.00
C ARG A 401 7.56 3.68 -28.76
N GLU A 402 8.43 3.78 -29.77
CA GLU A 402 9.86 3.40 -29.68
C GLU A 402 10.64 4.22 -28.63
N HIS A 403 10.23 5.47 -28.40
CA HIS A 403 10.70 6.29 -27.28
C HIS A 403 9.56 6.43 -26.27
N ALA A 404 9.76 5.86 -25.09
CA ALA A 404 8.73 5.78 -24.06
C ALA A 404 8.44 7.16 -23.45
N LEU A 405 7.29 7.74 -23.81
CA LEU A 405 6.72 8.90 -23.12
C LEU A 405 6.33 8.56 -21.68
N VAL A 406 6.03 7.28 -21.44
CA VAL A 406 5.66 6.74 -20.14
C VAL A 406 6.55 5.55 -19.84
N THR A 407 7.27 5.59 -18.72
CA THR A 407 8.17 4.51 -18.27
C THR A 407 7.67 3.90 -16.97
N LEU A 408 7.55 2.58 -16.91
CA LEU A 408 7.26 1.88 -15.66
C LEU A 408 8.49 1.97 -14.72
N LYS A 409 8.27 2.48 -13.51
CA LYS A 409 9.28 2.51 -12.44
C LYS A 409 9.10 1.37 -11.43
N GLY A 410 7.93 0.76 -11.41
CA GLY A 410 7.61 -0.42 -10.62
C GLY A 410 6.11 -0.54 -10.38
N GLY A 411 5.69 -1.65 -9.80
CA GLY A 411 4.27 -1.97 -9.64
C GLY A 411 4.07 -3.36 -9.07
N GLU A 412 2.84 -3.65 -8.68
CA GLU A 412 2.45 -4.97 -8.19
C GLU A 412 0.94 -5.20 -8.39
N TYR A 413 0.54 -6.47 -8.43
CA TYR A 413 -0.84 -6.90 -8.33
C TYR A 413 -1.23 -7.17 -6.88
N PHE A 414 -2.34 -6.56 -6.49
CA PHE A 414 -2.92 -6.73 -5.16
C PHE A 414 -4.35 -7.24 -5.27
N PHE A 415 -4.88 -7.67 -4.14
CA PHE A 415 -6.30 -7.84 -3.90
C PHE A 415 -6.74 -6.94 -2.75
N ALA A 416 -7.91 -6.32 -2.92
CA ALA A 416 -8.62 -5.57 -1.91
C ALA A 416 -9.62 -6.51 -1.21
N PRO A 417 -9.27 -7.15 -0.09
CA PRO A 417 -10.21 -8.01 0.61
C PRO A 417 -11.38 -7.23 1.21
N SER A 418 -12.46 -7.91 1.54
CA SER A 418 -13.56 -7.30 2.28
C SER A 418 -13.13 -6.94 3.71
N LEU A 419 -13.85 -5.99 4.29
CA LEU A 419 -13.75 -5.68 5.73
C LEU A 419 -14.12 -6.89 6.58
N SER A 420 -15.05 -7.74 6.12
CA SER A 420 -15.41 -8.98 6.83
C SER A 420 -14.23 -9.94 6.94
N PHE A 421 -13.51 -10.16 5.83
CA PHE A 421 -12.29 -10.97 5.83
C PHE A 421 -11.25 -10.40 6.81
N LEU A 422 -10.93 -9.12 6.68
CA LEU A 422 -9.93 -8.46 7.55
C LEU A 422 -10.32 -8.51 9.03
N ASN A 423 -11.60 -8.34 9.35
CA ASN A 423 -12.12 -8.36 10.71
C ASN A 423 -12.15 -9.76 11.33
N GLN A 424 -12.11 -10.81 10.50
CA GLN A 424 -12.15 -12.21 10.92
C GLN A 424 -10.77 -12.87 10.94
N LEU A 425 -9.69 -12.15 10.58
CA LEU A 425 -8.33 -12.68 10.65
C LEU A 425 -8.08 -13.36 12.01
N GLU A 426 -7.66 -14.62 11.94
CA GLU A 426 -7.34 -15.43 13.11
C GLU A 426 -6.07 -14.89 13.75
N VAL A 427 -6.19 -14.62 15.05
CA VAL A 427 -5.11 -14.12 15.89
C VAL A 427 -5.03 -15.04 17.08
N ASP A 428 -3.83 -15.55 17.35
CA ASP A 428 -3.61 -16.35 18.56
C ASP A 428 -3.94 -15.50 19.78
N ALA A 429 -4.58 -16.12 20.78
CA ALA A 429 -5.14 -15.48 21.98
C ALA A 429 -4.15 -14.63 22.80
N PHE A 430 -2.86 -14.67 22.48
CA PHE A 430 -1.78 -13.96 23.16
C PHE A 430 -1.37 -12.63 22.50
N THR A 431 -2.00 -12.25 21.38
CA THR A 431 -1.73 -10.97 20.71
C THR A 431 -2.65 -9.88 21.26
N LEU A 432 -2.11 -8.89 21.98
CA LEU A 432 -2.88 -7.77 22.53
C LEU A 432 -3.53 -6.94 21.41
N GLU A 433 -4.68 -6.33 21.70
CA GLU A 433 -5.51 -5.52 20.78
C GLU A 433 -4.79 -4.31 20.15
N ASP A 434 -3.56 -4.00 20.56
CA ASP A 434 -2.76 -2.89 20.04
C ASP A 434 -1.46 -3.33 19.32
N GLY A 435 -1.37 -4.59 18.89
CA GLY A 435 -0.20 -5.09 18.16
C GLY A 435 1.08 -5.10 18.99
N GLN A 436 0.96 -5.08 20.32
CA GLN A 436 2.09 -5.35 21.21
C GLN A 436 2.38 -6.84 21.21
N VAL A 437 3.55 -7.21 20.70
CA VAL A 437 4.07 -8.58 20.73
C VAL A 437 4.62 -8.84 22.13
N ASN A 438 4.06 -9.79 22.87
CA ASN A 438 4.86 -10.55 23.84
C ASN A 438 5.48 -11.71 23.05
N SER A 439 6.71 -11.54 22.59
CA SER A 439 7.39 -12.56 21.77
C SER A 439 7.99 -13.62 22.68
N LEU A 440 7.33 -14.77 22.72
CA LEU A 440 7.83 -16.15 22.81
C LEU A 440 6.59 -17.03 22.85
N SER A 441 6.58 -18.18 22.16
CA SER A 441 5.53 -19.17 22.45
C SER A 441 5.65 -19.58 23.93
N ASN A 442 4.53 -19.80 24.61
CA ASN A 442 4.55 -20.13 26.05
C ASN A 442 5.50 -21.30 26.36
N GLN A 443 5.65 -22.27 25.44
CA GLN A 443 6.57 -23.39 25.61
C GLN A 443 8.04 -22.96 25.52
N GLU A 444 8.43 -22.11 24.57
CA GLU A 444 9.82 -21.62 24.46
C GLU A 444 10.19 -20.69 25.61
N PHE A 445 9.24 -19.85 26.06
CA PHE A 445 9.45 -19.00 27.23
C PHE A 445 9.67 -19.82 28.49
N ILE A 446 8.83 -20.84 28.73
CA ILE A 446 8.94 -21.74 29.89
C ILE A 446 10.25 -22.54 29.85
N LEU A 447 10.66 -23.05 28.68
CA LEU A 447 11.94 -23.76 28.53
C LEU A 447 13.14 -22.84 28.77
N LYS A 448 13.07 -21.56 28.42
CA LYS A 448 14.15 -20.59 28.67
C LYS A 448 14.19 -20.14 30.13
N ILE A 449 13.03 -20.01 30.80
CA ILE A 449 12.94 -19.79 32.25
C ILE A 449 13.57 -20.95 33.03
N ARG A 450 13.39 -22.20 32.56
CA ARG A 450 14.06 -23.40 33.11
C ARG A 450 15.57 -23.26 33.12
N GLU A 451 16.15 -22.82 32.02
CA GLU A 451 17.60 -22.69 31.87
C GLU A 451 18.17 -21.54 32.70
N LEU A 452 17.49 -20.39 32.70
CA LEU A 452 17.96 -19.16 33.37
C LEU A 452 17.88 -19.24 34.89
N TYR A 453 16.76 -19.74 35.41
CA TYR A 453 16.51 -19.78 36.86
C TYR A 453 16.75 -21.16 37.47
N ARG A 454 17.19 -22.14 36.65
CA ARG A 454 17.38 -23.55 37.05
C ARG A 454 16.14 -24.12 37.74
N ALA A 455 14.97 -23.65 37.34
CA ALA A 455 13.70 -24.06 37.91
C ALA A 455 13.44 -25.54 37.59
N ASP A 456 13.04 -26.30 38.60
CA ASP A 456 12.62 -27.69 38.40
C ASP A 456 11.30 -27.77 37.63
N GLU A 457 10.97 -28.97 37.16
CA GLU A 457 9.79 -29.23 36.33
C GLU A 457 8.46 -28.90 37.03
N PHE A 458 8.40 -29.05 38.36
CA PHE A 458 7.21 -28.71 39.15
C PHE A 458 7.03 -27.20 39.24
N THR A 459 8.10 -26.47 39.51
CA THR A 459 8.15 -25.00 39.53
C THR A 459 7.74 -24.43 38.18
N LEU A 460 8.23 -25.00 37.07
CA LEU A 460 7.88 -24.56 35.71
C LEU A 460 6.43 -24.86 35.32
N LYS A 461 5.90 -26.00 35.76
CA LYS A 461 4.49 -26.35 35.53
C LYS A 461 3.57 -25.40 36.29
N LYS A 462 3.97 -25.00 37.50
CA LYS A 462 3.25 -24.02 38.33
C LYS A 462 3.34 -22.62 37.72
N PHE A 463 4.54 -22.20 37.32
CA PHE A 463 4.79 -20.97 36.56
C PHE A 463 3.91 -20.90 35.32
N GLY A 464 3.99 -21.91 34.45
CA GLY A 464 3.22 -21.98 33.20
C GLY A 464 1.71 -21.97 33.41
N SER A 465 1.21 -22.60 34.50
CA SER A 465 -0.21 -22.55 34.87
C SER A 465 -0.67 -21.14 35.27
N TYR A 466 0.09 -20.42 36.10
CA TYR A 466 -0.25 -19.03 36.45
C TYR A 466 -0.10 -18.10 35.26
N TRP A 467 0.96 -18.29 34.47
CA TRP A 467 1.25 -17.52 33.26
C TRP A 467 0.14 -17.65 32.23
N ALA A 468 -0.33 -18.87 31.96
CA ALA A 468 -1.44 -19.13 31.03
C ALA A 468 -2.78 -18.56 31.51
N LYS A 469 -2.95 -18.36 32.82
CA LYS A 469 -4.13 -17.72 33.44
C LYS A 469 -4.04 -16.20 33.49
N GLY A 470 -2.94 -15.61 33.03
CA GLY A 470 -2.70 -14.16 33.06
C GLY A 470 -2.26 -13.62 34.43
N ASP A 471 -2.05 -14.49 35.43
CA ASP A 471 -1.62 -14.10 36.77
C ASP A 471 -0.09 -14.00 36.83
N ARG A 472 0.42 -12.89 36.32
CA ARG A 472 1.86 -12.66 36.15
C ARG A 472 2.61 -12.58 37.47
N MET A 473 2.01 -11.98 38.50
CA MET A 473 2.64 -11.86 39.82
C MET A 473 2.80 -13.23 40.48
N ALA A 474 1.73 -14.04 40.51
CA ALA A 474 1.82 -15.38 41.05
C ALA A 474 2.79 -16.26 40.23
N ALA A 475 2.85 -16.08 38.91
CA ALA A 475 3.83 -16.76 38.08
C ALA A 475 5.26 -16.38 38.47
N ILE A 476 5.59 -15.09 38.56
CA ILE A 476 6.94 -14.63 38.89
C ILE A 476 7.35 -15.07 40.31
N GLU A 477 6.45 -15.02 41.27
CA GLU A 477 6.67 -15.50 42.63
C GLU A 477 7.06 -16.99 42.67
N THR A 478 6.55 -17.81 41.73
CA THR A 478 6.97 -19.23 41.67
C THR A 478 8.45 -19.43 41.37
N LEU A 479 9.10 -18.46 40.72
CA LEU A 479 10.53 -18.50 40.42
C LEU A 479 11.40 -18.06 41.60
N GLY A 480 10.79 -17.56 42.69
CA GLY A 480 11.53 -17.01 43.84
C GLY A 480 12.33 -15.76 43.50
N VAL A 481 11.92 -15.02 42.46
CA VAL A 481 12.59 -13.82 41.96
C VAL A 481 11.78 -12.60 42.39
N ASP A 482 12.47 -11.51 42.74
CA ASP A 482 11.85 -10.21 42.99
C ASP A 482 11.10 -9.72 41.73
N PRO A 483 9.79 -9.42 41.80
CA PRO A 483 9.00 -9.09 40.61
C PRO A 483 9.51 -7.87 39.81
N PRO A 484 9.91 -6.76 40.46
CA PRO A 484 10.57 -5.66 39.76
C PRO A 484 11.88 -6.05 39.05
N ALA A 485 12.66 -6.97 39.62
CA ALA A 485 13.88 -7.47 38.97
C ALA A 485 13.57 -8.36 37.76
N PHE A 486 12.51 -9.18 37.85
CA PHE A 486 12.04 -9.99 36.74
C PHE A 486 11.51 -9.14 35.58
N ASP A 487 10.72 -8.09 35.86
CA ASP A 487 10.18 -7.21 34.83
C ASP A 487 11.28 -6.42 34.11
N ARG A 488 12.27 -5.92 34.87
CA ARG A 488 13.47 -5.31 34.27
C ARG A 488 14.20 -6.31 33.39
N PHE A 489 14.42 -7.53 33.86
CA PHE A 489 15.10 -8.57 33.09
C PHE A 489 14.34 -9.00 31.82
N TYR A 490 13.02 -9.17 31.90
CA TYR A 490 12.15 -9.53 30.79
C TYR A 490 12.15 -8.46 29.69
N ALA A 491 12.16 -7.18 30.07
CA ALA A 491 12.27 -6.05 29.15
C ALA A 491 13.60 -6.03 28.37
N TYR A 492 14.68 -6.56 28.94
CA TYR A 492 16.00 -6.65 28.29
C TYR A 492 16.22 -7.96 27.53
N LEU A 493 15.65 -9.06 28.01
CA LEU A 493 15.85 -10.39 27.43
C LEU A 493 15.18 -10.55 26.07
N VAL A 494 13.98 -9.99 25.90
CA VAL A 494 13.21 -10.14 24.66
C VAL A 494 13.89 -9.51 23.43
N PRO A 495 14.39 -8.26 23.49
CA PRO A 495 15.17 -7.67 22.40
C PRO A 495 16.50 -8.39 22.15
N LEU A 496 17.20 -8.80 23.23
CA LEU A 496 18.49 -9.47 23.15
C LEU A 496 18.39 -10.86 22.52
N MET A 497 17.35 -11.63 22.83
CA MET A 497 17.13 -12.95 22.25
C MET A 497 16.73 -12.86 20.76
N SER A 498 16.01 -11.80 20.38
CA SER A 498 15.70 -11.51 18.98
C SER A 498 16.96 -11.21 18.15
N LEU A 499 17.97 -10.60 18.78
CA LEU A 499 19.29 -10.30 18.21
C LEU A 499 20.14 -11.57 18.00
N LEU A 500 20.18 -12.46 19.00
CA LEU A 500 20.97 -13.70 18.95
C LEU A 500 20.44 -14.69 17.90
N ASP A 501 19.12 -14.80 17.75
CA ASP A 501 18.50 -15.63 16.69
C ASP A 501 18.63 -15.03 15.28
N ALA A 502 18.84 -13.72 15.14
CA ALA A 502 19.10 -13.09 13.84
C ALA A 502 20.48 -13.45 13.26
N HIS A 503 21.44 -13.81 14.12
CA HIS A 503 22.82 -14.08 13.75
C HIS A 503 23.24 -15.55 13.93
N LYS A 504 22.28 -16.48 14.03
CA LYS A 504 22.52 -17.94 14.20
C LYS A 504 23.52 -18.25 15.32
N VAL A 505 23.39 -17.58 16.46
CA VAL A 505 24.32 -17.71 17.57
C VAL A 505 23.99 -18.96 18.37
N GLU A 506 24.77 -20.02 18.19
CA GLU A 506 24.61 -21.23 18.99
C GLU A 506 25.33 -21.12 20.36
N PRO A 507 24.73 -21.65 21.44
CA PRO A 507 25.40 -21.73 22.73
C PRO A 507 26.54 -22.75 22.68
N TYR A 508 27.78 -22.28 22.84
CA TYR A 508 28.94 -23.17 22.97
C TYR A 508 29.15 -23.53 24.45
N GLN A 509 29.05 -24.82 24.77
CA GLN A 509 29.43 -25.32 26.09
C GLN A 509 30.95 -25.53 26.16
N SER A 510 31.66 -24.64 26.85
CA SER A 510 33.04 -24.91 27.22
C SER A 510 33.09 -25.98 28.31
N GLN A 511 34.09 -26.86 28.26
CA GLN A 511 34.29 -27.97 29.23
C GLN A 511 34.48 -27.52 30.70
N LYS A 512 34.41 -26.21 31.00
CA LYS A 512 34.37 -25.65 32.35
C LYS A 512 33.14 -24.76 32.54
N ARG A 513 31.97 -25.37 32.78
CA ARG A 513 30.74 -24.81 33.40
C ARG A 513 30.45 -23.29 33.20
N ARG A 514 30.70 -22.74 32.01
CA ARG A 514 30.24 -21.42 31.56
C ARG A 514 29.86 -21.53 30.09
N THR A 515 28.60 -21.22 29.79
CA THR A 515 28.09 -21.06 28.42
C THR A 515 28.66 -19.77 27.85
N VAL A 516 29.29 -19.84 26.68
CA VAL A 516 29.83 -18.67 25.98
C VAL A 516 29.20 -18.64 24.59
N TRP A 517 28.72 -17.48 24.17
CA TRP A 517 28.05 -17.27 22.89
C TRP A 517 29.06 -16.78 21.84
N LYS A 518 29.06 -17.37 20.64
CA LYS A 518 30.00 -17.04 19.55
C LYS A 518 29.24 -16.52 18.33
N LEU A 519 29.43 -15.25 17.96
CA LEU A 519 28.90 -14.66 16.72
C LEU A 519 29.90 -14.82 15.57
N GLU A 520 29.44 -15.23 14.39
CA GLU A 520 30.20 -15.15 13.14
C GLU A 520 29.63 -14.03 12.25
N ALA A 521 30.45 -13.05 11.85
CA ALA A 521 30.08 -11.97 10.94
C ALA A 521 31.23 -11.62 9.98
N PRO A 522 30.94 -11.25 8.71
CA PRO A 522 31.94 -10.83 7.73
C PRO A 522 32.22 -9.31 7.86
N ASP A 523 33.46 -9.03 8.27
CA ASP A 523 34.27 -7.79 8.36
C ASP A 523 33.63 -6.38 8.26
N GLU A 524 33.51 -5.74 9.44
CA GLU A 524 34.28 -4.52 9.73
C GLU A 524 34.95 -4.73 11.11
N PRO A 525 36.29 -4.55 11.26
CA PRO A 525 37.01 -4.92 12.48
C PRO A 525 36.47 -4.26 13.76
N LEU A 526 35.98 -3.02 13.64
CA LEU A 526 35.39 -2.24 14.74
C LEU A 526 34.07 -2.86 15.21
N ARG A 527 33.17 -3.19 14.27
CA ARG A 527 31.88 -3.84 14.57
C ARG A 527 32.06 -5.21 15.22
N LYS A 528 33.01 -6.01 14.74
CA LYS A 528 33.33 -7.31 15.34
C LYS A 528 33.79 -7.15 16.80
N LYS A 529 34.66 -6.17 17.07
CA LYS A 529 35.15 -5.87 18.42
C LYS A 529 34.02 -5.44 19.36
N VAL A 530 33.13 -4.55 18.90
CA VAL A 530 31.96 -4.08 19.65
C VAL A 530 31.03 -5.25 20.02
N ILE A 531 30.74 -6.12 19.05
CA ILE A 531 29.90 -7.31 19.25
C ILE A 531 30.53 -8.27 20.27
N GLU A 532 31.82 -8.58 20.13
CA GLU A 532 32.51 -9.49 21.05
C GLU A 532 32.60 -8.94 22.47
N ALA A 533 32.81 -7.63 22.62
CA ALA A 533 32.83 -6.95 23.91
C ALA A 533 31.47 -7.05 24.61
N PHE A 534 30.39 -6.74 23.88
CA PHE A 534 29.04 -6.82 24.41
C PHE A 534 28.63 -8.26 24.75
N ALA A 535 28.94 -9.23 23.87
CA ALA A 535 28.68 -10.65 24.10
C ALA A 535 29.36 -11.19 25.38
N LYS A 536 30.60 -10.75 25.65
CA LYS A 536 31.32 -11.11 26.89
C LYS A 536 30.67 -10.53 28.14
N THR A 537 30.09 -9.34 28.06
CA THR A 537 29.41 -8.69 29.19
C THR A 537 28.09 -9.39 29.51
N ILE A 538 27.25 -9.66 28.50
CA ILE A 538 25.95 -10.32 28.71
C ILE A 538 26.10 -11.78 29.17
N SER A 539 27.23 -12.42 28.87
CA SER A 539 27.52 -13.80 29.29
C SER A 539 27.96 -13.92 30.76
N ASP A 540 28.25 -12.80 31.44
CA ASP A 540 28.62 -12.79 32.86
C ASP A 540 27.59 -11.99 33.67
N PRO A 541 26.76 -12.65 34.51
CA PRO A 541 25.66 -11.99 35.23
C PRO A 541 26.07 -10.76 36.05
N LYS A 542 27.27 -10.78 36.65
CA LYS A 542 27.76 -9.65 37.46
C LYS A 542 28.18 -8.46 36.59
N LYS A 543 28.71 -8.73 35.38
CA LYS A 543 29.05 -7.68 34.42
C LYS A 543 27.80 -7.08 33.79
N LEU A 544 26.82 -7.92 33.49
CA LEU A 544 25.52 -7.48 32.97
C LEU A 544 24.79 -6.58 33.98
N GLU A 545 24.74 -7.00 35.26
CA GLU A 545 24.13 -6.21 36.33
C GLU A 545 24.82 -4.85 36.49
N ARG A 546 26.16 -4.84 36.51
CA ARG A 546 26.95 -3.61 36.59
C ARG A 546 26.76 -2.70 35.37
N PHE A 547 26.72 -3.28 34.17
CA PHE A 547 26.46 -2.56 32.93
C PHE A 547 25.08 -1.92 32.95
N ALA A 548 24.05 -2.66 33.34
CA ALA A 548 22.68 -2.18 33.42
C ALA A 548 22.53 -1.03 34.45
N GLN A 549 23.16 -1.16 35.61
CA GLN A 549 23.17 -0.13 36.64
C GLN A 549 23.88 1.15 36.15
N GLN A 550 25.04 1.01 35.50
CA GLN A 550 25.75 2.16 34.96
C GLN A 550 25.02 2.76 33.76
N TRP A 551 24.29 1.98 32.95
CA TRP A 551 23.58 2.50 31.79
C TRP A 551 22.50 3.52 32.16
N SER A 552 21.85 3.33 33.32
CA SER A 552 20.88 4.28 33.86
C SER A 552 21.50 5.55 34.45
N GLU A 553 22.73 5.46 34.97
CA GLU A 553 23.37 6.55 35.74
C GLU A 553 24.39 7.34 34.91
N ASN A 554 25.16 6.65 34.08
CA ASN A 554 26.21 7.20 33.23
C ASN A 554 26.45 6.27 32.02
N ARG A 555 25.80 6.60 30.90
CA ARG A 555 25.86 5.83 29.63
C ARG A 555 27.29 5.63 29.11
N ASN A 556 28.15 6.64 29.25
CA ASN A 556 29.54 6.54 28.81
C ASN A 556 30.32 5.57 29.71
N GLY A 557 30.11 5.66 31.02
CA GLY A 557 30.70 4.71 31.99
C GLY A 557 30.25 3.26 31.75
N ALA A 558 28.99 3.06 31.34
CA ALA A 558 28.49 1.73 30.98
C ALA A 558 29.20 1.16 29.75
N ILE A 559 29.43 1.96 28.71
CA ILE A 559 30.12 1.53 27.50
C ILE A 559 31.61 1.27 27.77
N GLU A 560 32.24 2.10 28.60
CA GLU A 560 33.60 1.85 29.08
C GLU A 560 33.69 0.57 29.91
N SER A 561 32.64 0.23 30.69
CA SER A 561 32.61 -0.98 31.53
C SER A 561 32.64 -2.28 30.74
N ILE A 562 32.27 -2.24 29.46
CA ILE A 562 32.35 -3.38 28.54
C ILE A 562 33.63 -3.35 27.71
N GLY A 563 34.53 -2.39 27.94
CA GLY A 563 35.85 -2.30 27.35
C GLY A 563 35.90 -1.63 25.98
N LEU A 564 34.91 -0.77 25.67
CA LEU A 564 34.87 0.02 24.44
C LEU A 564 35.36 1.45 24.71
N SER A 565 36.07 2.04 23.75
CA SER A 565 36.53 3.42 23.82
C SER A 565 35.39 4.42 23.53
N PRO A 566 35.55 5.70 23.89
CA PRO A 566 34.59 6.74 23.52
C PRO A 566 34.41 6.92 22.01
N GLU A 567 35.40 6.57 21.18
CA GLU A 567 35.29 6.63 19.72
C GLU A 567 34.51 5.43 19.14
N GLU A 568 34.46 4.31 19.89
CA GLU A 568 33.69 3.10 19.55
C GLU A 568 32.20 3.22 19.98
N HIS A 569 31.89 4.28 20.71
CA HIS A 569 30.56 4.63 21.23
C HIS A 569 29.55 4.88 20.12
N ASP A 570 29.91 5.70 19.12
CA ASP A 570 29.01 6.08 18.03
C ASP A 570 28.63 4.85 17.20
N THR A 571 29.58 3.94 16.93
CA THR A 571 29.31 2.66 16.24
C THR A 571 28.43 1.73 17.08
N PHE A 572 28.61 1.69 18.41
CA PHE A 572 27.74 0.93 19.30
C PHE A 572 26.31 1.49 19.32
N TYR A 573 26.16 2.83 19.32
CA TYR A 573 24.86 3.49 19.27
C TYR A 573 24.17 3.35 17.92
N GLU A 574 24.88 3.51 16.80
CA GLU A 574 24.34 3.23 15.47
C GLU A 574 23.87 1.77 15.35
N TYR A 575 24.61 0.83 15.96
CA TYR A 575 24.23 -0.58 16.03
C TYR A 575 23.06 -0.87 16.98
N LEU A 576 22.78 -0.04 17.98
CA LEU A 576 21.58 -0.21 18.81
C LEU A 576 20.36 0.51 18.21
N MET A 577 20.56 1.71 17.65
CA MET A 577 19.53 2.58 17.09
C MET A 577 19.06 2.11 15.71
N GLY A 578 19.97 1.63 14.84
CA GLY A 578 19.65 1.07 13.53
C GLY A 578 18.81 -0.20 13.59
N PHE A 579 18.75 -0.85 14.75
CA PHE A 579 17.98 -2.07 15.02
C PHE A 579 16.71 -1.80 15.84
N GLY A 580 16.34 -0.53 16.03
CA GLY A 580 15.11 -0.14 16.72
C GLY A 580 15.11 -0.40 18.23
N VAL A 581 16.28 -0.62 18.85
CA VAL A 581 16.42 -0.77 20.31
C VAL A 581 16.38 0.61 20.94
N ASN A 582 15.19 1.17 21.05
CA ASN A 582 14.92 2.40 21.79
C ASN A 582 14.89 2.07 23.29
N PHE A 583 15.98 2.36 24.01
CA PHE A 583 15.99 2.36 25.48
C PHE A 583 15.23 3.60 26.01
N TYR A 584 13.91 3.65 25.80
CA TYR A 584 13.04 4.55 26.57
C TYR A 584 12.58 3.83 27.81
N VAL A 585 13.30 4.02 28.91
CA VAL A 585 12.84 3.62 30.24
C VAL A 585 11.85 4.68 30.72
N PHE A 586 10.59 4.28 30.86
CA PHE A 586 9.59 4.98 31.66
C PHE A 586 10.05 4.97 33.12
N PHE A 587 10.25 6.15 33.70
CA PHE A 587 10.21 6.34 35.16
C PHE A 587 8.83 6.89 35.52
N PRO A 588 8.14 6.40 36.57
CA PRO A 588 7.39 7.28 37.43
C PRO A 588 8.36 7.97 38.41
N LEU A 589 8.07 9.24 38.71
CA LEU A 589 8.61 9.96 39.87
C LEU A 589 8.37 9.19 41.17
#